data_AF-A0A3M0YBI6-F1
#
_entry.id   AF-A0A3M0YBI6-F1
#
_cell.length_a   1.000
_cell.length_b   1.000
_cell.length_c   1.000
_cell.angle_alpha   90.00
_cell.angle_beta   90.00
_cell.angle_gamma   90.00
#
_symmetry.space_group_name_H-M   'P 1'
#
loop_
_entity.id
_entity.type
_entity.pdbx_description
1 polymer ?
#
loop_
_entity_poly.entity_id
_entity_poly.type
_entity_poly.pdbx_seq_one_letter_code
_entity_poly.pdbx_strand_id
1 'polypeptide(L)'
;MTIGTLTLYIGLVALVLTGLTVWLAKHKSVWMTFLQHFCGSLFVFSGFVKVIDPLGTAYKMEQYFAEFQSTFADTWFSFLAPMFPWLAAHSELFSIVMIVFEIALGVMLLIGAWPRFTSWAFFLLVLFFTFLTGFTYLTGYVPDGVNFFEFSKWGPYVETNMKVTDCGCFGDFLKLEPRVSFMKDLVLLVPAVLFLLFTDRMHQFFTARQRSLIVGGVSVAMLVYGWSNYVWDIPDIDFRPFKVGVNVAERKALEEEAAGNIEIIAYRARNKQTGEVVEIPFEQYLAEYKNYPKEEWDLEQITTEPAVEHTKISDFEVSNLAGEDVTEHILTNPNYHFMVVA
;
A
#
# COMPACT_ATOMS: atom_id res chain seq x y z
N MET A 1 4.49 -5.46 -13.18
CA MET A 1 5.15 -4.21 -13.63
C MET A 1 5.92 -3.64 -12.45
N THR A 2 7.16 -3.17 -12.60
CA THR A 2 7.93 -2.66 -11.44
C THR A 2 7.66 -1.17 -11.19
N ILE A 3 7.96 -0.70 -9.97
CA ILE A 3 7.90 0.73 -9.62
C ILE A 3 8.83 1.58 -10.50
N GLY A 4 9.99 1.03 -10.90
CA GLY A 4 10.94 1.70 -11.79
C GLY A 4 10.34 1.92 -13.18
N THR A 5 9.71 0.89 -13.74
CA THR A 5 9.01 0.99 -15.02
C THR A 5 7.86 2.01 -14.96
N LEU A 6 7.07 1.99 -13.87
CA LEU A 6 6.00 2.97 -13.67
C LEU A 6 6.53 4.39 -13.62
N THR A 7 7.57 4.62 -12.82
CA THR A 7 8.19 5.94 -12.62
C THR A 7 8.76 6.48 -13.93
N LEU A 8 9.34 5.60 -14.77
CA LEU A 8 9.82 5.98 -16.10
C LEU A 8 8.68 6.43 -17.01
N TYR A 9 7.56 5.70 -17.05
CA TYR A 9 6.40 6.12 -17.86
C TYR A 9 5.81 7.44 -17.39
N ILE A 10 5.64 7.62 -16.08
CA ILE A 10 5.19 8.89 -15.50
C ILE A 10 6.18 10.02 -15.82
N GLY A 11 7.48 9.76 -15.75
CA GLY A 11 8.53 10.68 -16.16
C GLY A 11 8.43 11.11 -17.63
N LEU A 12 8.22 10.16 -18.54
CA LEU A 12 8.05 10.44 -19.97
C LEU A 12 6.80 11.28 -20.23
N VAL A 13 5.66 10.92 -19.63
CA VAL A 13 4.42 11.71 -19.70
C VAL A 13 4.66 13.14 -19.20
N ALA A 14 5.33 13.29 -18.05
CA ALA A 14 5.64 14.59 -17.48
C ALA A 14 6.58 15.43 -18.37
N LEU A 15 7.56 14.81 -19.04
CA LEU A 15 8.43 15.49 -20.00
C LEU A 15 7.63 15.99 -21.22
N VAL A 16 6.75 15.15 -21.78
CA VAL A 16 5.89 15.53 -22.92
C VAL A 16 4.96 16.69 -22.53
N LEU A 17 4.29 16.59 -21.39
CA LEU A 17 3.41 17.66 -20.88
C LEU A 17 4.17 18.95 -20.61
N THR A 18 5.39 18.86 -20.05
CA THR A 18 6.27 20.01 -19.86
C THR A 18 6.66 20.64 -21.19
N GLY A 19 7.07 19.83 -22.17
CA GLY A 19 7.42 20.29 -23.51
C GLY A 19 6.28 21.05 -24.17
N LEU A 20 5.05 20.51 -24.11
CA LEU A 20 3.85 21.18 -24.58
C LEU A 20 3.60 22.51 -23.84
N THR A 21 3.76 22.50 -22.52
CA THR A 21 3.54 23.69 -21.68
C THR A 21 4.54 24.81 -22.01
N VAL A 22 5.81 24.43 -22.22
CA VAL A 22 6.88 25.35 -22.61
C VAL A 22 6.62 25.90 -24.00
N TRP A 23 6.24 25.04 -24.95
CA TRP A 23 5.87 25.43 -26.31
C TRP A 23 4.69 26.42 -26.34
N LEU A 24 3.70 26.23 -25.47
CA LEU A 24 2.57 27.15 -25.31
C LEU A 24 2.92 28.45 -24.58
N ALA A 25 4.17 28.65 -24.14
CA ALA A 25 4.63 29.78 -23.33
C ALA A 25 3.81 30.01 -22.04
N LYS A 26 3.21 28.94 -21.49
CA LYS A 26 2.39 28.98 -20.27
C LYS A 26 3.13 28.51 -19.02
N HIS A 27 4.46 28.58 -19.03
CA HIS A 27 5.32 28.21 -17.91
C HIS A 27 5.89 29.45 -17.21
N LYS A 28 6.17 29.34 -15.91
CA LYS A 28 6.98 30.32 -15.17
C LYS A 28 8.39 29.81 -14.91
N SER A 29 8.49 28.52 -14.59
CA SER A 29 9.74 27.80 -14.41
C SER A 29 9.60 26.40 -15.00
N VAL A 30 10.53 26.02 -15.88
CA VAL A 30 10.49 24.72 -16.58
C VAL A 30 10.60 23.57 -15.58
N TRP A 31 11.53 23.64 -14.62
CA TRP A 31 11.71 22.58 -13.62
C TRP A 31 10.47 22.44 -12.73
N MET A 32 9.84 23.55 -12.34
CA MET A 32 8.64 23.53 -11.50
C MET A 32 7.44 22.97 -12.27
N THR A 33 7.36 23.28 -13.56
CA THR A 33 6.36 22.73 -14.47
C THR A 33 6.51 21.22 -14.59
N PHE A 34 7.75 20.74 -14.73
CA PHE A 34 8.05 19.30 -14.76
C PHE A 34 7.65 18.60 -13.46
N LEU A 35 8.03 19.14 -12.30
CA LEU A 35 7.67 18.54 -11.02
C LEU A 35 6.15 18.48 -10.82
N GLN A 36 5.41 19.54 -11.19
CA GLN A 36 3.95 19.55 -11.16
C GLN A 36 3.35 18.47 -12.07
N HIS A 37 3.85 18.34 -13.30
CA HIS A 37 3.37 17.32 -14.23
C HIS A 37 3.71 15.91 -13.77
N PHE A 38 4.90 15.71 -13.21
CA PHE A 38 5.34 14.42 -12.67
C PHE A 38 4.50 13.99 -11.48
N CYS A 39 4.42 14.84 -10.44
CA CYS A 39 3.65 14.54 -9.23
C CYS A 39 2.15 14.45 -9.54
N GLY A 40 1.63 15.34 -10.39
CA GLY A 40 0.24 15.33 -10.82
C GLY A 40 -0.14 14.05 -11.57
N SER A 41 0.68 13.62 -12.53
CA SER A 41 0.46 12.39 -13.27
C SER A 41 0.55 11.15 -12.37
N LEU A 42 1.52 11.13 -11.44
CA LEU A 42 1.66 10.04 -10.48
C LEU A 42 0.41 9.91 -9.59
N PHE A 43 -0.09 11.03 -9.06
CA PHE A 43 -1.25 11.03 -8.17
C PHE A 43 -2.55 10.69 -8.90
N VAL A 44 -2.74 11.18 -10.13
CA VAL A 44 -3.89 10.77 -10.96
C VAL A 44 -3.83 9.28 -11.25
N PHE A 45 -2.68 8.75 -11.65
CA PHE A 45 -2.54 7.31 -11.92
C PHE A 45 -2.76 6.46 -10.67
N SER A 46 -2.09 6.81 -9.57
CA SER A 46 -2.20 6.14 -8.26
C SER A 46 -3.63 6.15 -7.73
N GLY A 47 -4.30 7.29 -7.77
CA GLY A 47 -5.70 7.37 -7.38
C GLY A 47 -6.64 6.62 -8.34
N PHE A 48 -6.34 6.62 -9.65
CA PHE A 48 -7.15 5.90 -10.63
C PHE A 48 -7.12 4.38 -10.42
N VAL A 49 -5.96 3.79 -10.16
CA VAL A 49 -5.89 2.34 -9.86
C VAL A 49 -6.58 1.98 -8.54
N LYS A 50 -6.63 2.91 -7.57
CA LYS A 50 -7.39 2.72 -6.32
C LYS A 50 -8.89 2.90 -6.49
N VAL A 51 -9.36 3.83 -7.34
CA VAL A 51 -10.82 4.04 -7.52
C VAL A 51 -11.47 2.90 -8.31
N ILE A 52 -10.67 2.09 -9.00
CA ILE A 52 -11.10 0.82 -9.59
C ILE A 52 -11.52 -0.16 -8.48
N ASP A 53 -10.78 -0.22 -7.37
CA ASP A 53 -11.12 -1.03 -6.18
C ASP A 53 -11.01 -0.21 -4.87
N PRO A 54 -12.05 0.59 -4.55
CA PRO A 54 -12.03 1.42 -3.35
C PRO A 54 -12.07 0.60 -2.05
N LEU A 55 -12.59 -0.64 -2.09
CA LEU A 55 -12.65 -1.54 -0.95
C LEU A 55 -11.27 -2.06 -0.56
N GLY A 56 -10.43 -2.40 -1.53
CA GLY A 56 -9.05 -2.81 -1.26
C GLY A 56 -8.31 -1.78 -0.39
N THR A 57 -8.48 -0.48 -0.70
CA THR A 57 -7.91 0.60 0.13
C THR A 57 -8.62 0.74 1.48
N ALA A 58 -9.93 0.48 1.56
CA ALA A 58 -10.68 0.52 2.82
C ALA A 58 -10.19 -0.56 3.81
N TYR A 59 -10.00 -1.80 3.37
CA TYR A 59 -9.47 -2.87 4.21
C TYR A 59 -8.07 -2.56 4.73
N LYS A 60 -7.23 -1.91 3.91
CA LYS A 60 -5.90 -1.45 4.36
C LYS A 60 -6.01 -0.40 5.45
N MET A 61 -6.92 0.57 5.30
CA MET A 61 -7.15 1.58 6.32
C MET A 61 -7.67 0.97 7.62
N GLU A 62 -8.58 0.01 7.55
CA GLU A 62 -9.07 -0.73 8.71
C GLU A 62 -7.93 -1.43 9.45
N GLN A 63 -7.03 -2.12 8.72
CA GLN A 63 -5.83 -2.75 9.30
C GLN A 63 -4.92 -1.74 9.99
N TYR A 64 -4.64 -0.60 9.35
CA TYR A 64 -3.86 0.47 9.96
C TYR A 64 -4.52 1.02 11.22
N PHE A 65 -5.83 1.24 11.22
CA PHE A 65 -6.55 1.77 12.38
C PHE A 65 -6.59 0.76 13.53
N ALA A 66 -6.78 -0.52 13.26
CA ALA A 66 -6.70 -1.57 14.27
C ALA A 66 -5.31 -1.61 14.92
N GLU A 67 -4.25 -1.54 14.12
CA GLU A 67 -2.88 -1.54 14.63
C GLU A 67 -2.52 -0.23 15.35
N PHE A 68 -3.05 0.90 14.90
CA PHE A 68 -2.89 2.15 15.64
C PHE A 68 -3.61 2.12 16.98
N GLN A 69 -4.79 1.52 17.07
CA GLN A 69 -5.47 1.36 18.34
C GLN A 69 -4.60 0.61 19.35
N SER A 70 -4.05 -0.56 18.98
CA SER A 70 -3.16 -1.34 19.85
C SER A 70 -1.88 -0.57 20.18
N THR A 71 -1.29 0.09 19.19
CA THR A 71 -0.05 0.85 19.35
C THR A 71 -0.21 2.03 20.31
N PHE A 72 -1.32 2.78 20.23
CA PHE A 72 -1.52 3.99 21.03
C PHE A 72 -2.18 3.73 22.38
N ALA A 73 -2.94 2.65 22.56
CA ALA A 73 -3.72 2.36 23.77
C ALA A 73 -2.87 2.32 25.05
N ASP A 74 -1.70 1.71 25.00
CA ASP A 74 -0.83 1.54 26.18
C ASP A 74 0.24 2.63 26.34
N THR A 75 0.03 3.79 25.71
CA THR A 75 1.01 4.89 25.71
C THR A 75 0.46 6.20 26.27
N TRP A 76 1.36 7.18 26.39
CA TRP A 76 1.05 8.57 26.72
C TRP A 76 0.10 9.25 25.72
N PHE A 77 -0.15 8.64 24.57
CA PHE A 77 -1.12 9.06 23.55
C PHE A 77 -2.44 8.27 23.58
N SER A 78 -2.72 7.53 24.65
CA SER A 78 -3.95 6.70 24.78
C SER A 78 -5.25 7.46 24.56
N PHE A 79 -5.27 8.78 24.72
CA PHE A 79 -6.42 9.62 24.38
C PHE A 79 -6.81 9.59 22.89
N LEU A 80 -5.90 9.22 21.99
CA LEU A 80 -6.17 9.03 20.55
C LEU A 80 -6.77 7.65 20.26
N ALA A 81 -6.53 6.65 21.11
CA ALA A 81 -6.96 5.27 20.89
C ALA A 81 -8.47 5.13 20.57
N PRO A 82 -9.40 5.86 21.23
CA PRO A 82 -10.82 5.77 20.94
C PRO A 82 -11.23 6.26 19.54
N MET A 83 -10.40 7.06 18.87
CA MET A 83 -10.68 7.57 17.52
C MET A 83 -10.51 6.49 16.45
N PHE A 84 -9.58 5.55 16.64
CA PHE A 84 -9.27 4.54 15.63
C PHE A 84 -10.41 3.55 15.38
N PRO A 85 -11.13 3.02 16.39
CA PRO A 85 -12.35 2.23 16.15
C PRO A 85 -13.42 2.97 15.36
N TRP A 86 -13.60 4.27 15.61
CA TRP A 86 -14.55 5.08 14.85
C TRP A 86 -14.11 5.25 13.38
N LEU A 87 -12.81 5.47 13.15
CA LEU A 87 -12.24 5.52 11.81
C LEU A 87 -12.34 4.17 11.09
N ALA A 88 -12.07 3.06 11.80
CA ALA A 88 -12.20 1.70 11.29
C ALA A 88 -13.62 1.41 10.78
N ALA A 89 -14.64 1.76 11.57
CA ALA A 89 -16.04 1.62 11.19
C ALA A 89 -16.46 2.47 9.97
N HIS A 90 -15.70 3.52 9.64
CA HIS A 90 -15.95 4.40 8.49
C HIS A 90 -14.84 4.29 7.41
N SER A 91 -14.07 3.19 7.41
CA SER A 91 -12.93 3.02 6.49
C SER A 91 -13.32 3.09 5.02
N GLU A 92 -14.52 2.62 4.65
CA GLU A 92 -15.06 2.71 3.29
C GLU A 92 -15.20 4.17 2.82
N LEU A 93 -15.89 4.99 3.62
CA LEU A 93 -16.08 6.41 3.32
C LEU A 93 -14.73 7.14 3.31
N PHE A 94 -13.88 6.87 4.30
CA PHE A 94 -12.55 7.46 4.40
C PHE A 94 -11.70 7.14 3.17
N SER A 95 -11.70 5.87 2.75
CA SER A 95 -10.99 5.39 1.56
C SER A 95 -11.45 6.13 0.30
N ILE A 96 -12.76 6.14 0.02
CA ILE A 96 -13.32 6.81 -1.18
C ILE A 96 -12.96 8.30 -1.19
N VAL A 97 -13.16 8.99 -0.07
CA VAL A 97 -12.85 10.43 0.03
C VAL A 97 -11.36 10.68 -0.19
N MET A 98 -10.49 9.88 0.42
CA MET A 98 -9.04 10.01 0.25
C MET A 98 -8.62 9.75 -1.20
N ILE A 99 -9.13 8.71 -1.85
CA ILE A 99 -8.82 8.37 -3.25
C ILE A 99 -9.25 9.50 -4.18
N VAL A 100 -10.49 9.98 -4.04
CA VAL A 100 -11.01 11.09 -4.86
C VAL A 100 -10.19 12.36 -4.61
N PHE A 101 -9.79 12.61 -3.36
CA PHE A 101 -8.94 13.74 -3.01
C PHE A 101 -7.53 13.62 -3.61
N GLU A 102 -6.93 12.43 -3.63
CA GLU A 102 -5.64 12.15 -4.28
C GLU A 102 -5.70 12.44 -5.78
N ILE A 103 -6.73 11.95 -6.48
CA ILE A 103 -6.93 12.25 -7.91
C ILE A 103 -7.16 13.74 -8.12
N ALA A 104 -8.00 14.37 -7.28
CA ALA A 104 -8.29 15.80 -7.38
C ALA A 104 -7.02 16.63 -7.21
N LEU A 105 -6.16 16.31 -6.23
CA LEU A 105 -4.86 16.98 -6.05
C LEU A 105 -3.93 16.75 -7.23
N GLY A 106 -3.91 15.53 -7.78
CA GLY A 106 -3.17 15.23 -9.00
C GLY A 106 -3.60 16.15 -10.16
N VAL A 107 -4.91 16.27 -10.40
CA VAL A 107 -5.46 17.18 -11.42
C VAL A 107 -5.15 18.64 -11.10
N MET A 108 -5.26 19.06 -9.83
CA MET A 108 -4.92 20.42 -9.41
C MET A 108 -3.46 20.77 -9.73
N LEU A 109 -2.51 19.84 -9.54
CA LEU A 109 -1.10 20.02 -9.91
C LEU A 109 -0.92 20.10 -11.44
N LEU A 110 -1.58 19.22 -12.20
CA LEU A 110 -1.49 19.21 -13.66
C LEU A 110 -1.95 20.54 -14.28
N ILE A 111 -3.06 21.10 -13.78
CA ILE A 111 -3.63 22.34 -14.32
C ILE A 111 -3.20 23.62 -13.59
N GLY A 112 -2.52 23.49 -12.45
CA GLY A 112 -2.13 24.61 -11.58
C GLY A 112 -3.32 25.29 -10.89
N ALA A 113 -4.27 24.52 -10.37
CA ALA A 113 -5.36 25.04 -9.56
C ALA A 113 -4.87 25.42 -8.15
N TRP A 114 -5.49 26.46 -7.56
CA TRP A 114 -5.24 26.98 -6.21
C TRP A 114 -3.84 26.69 -5.61
N PRO A 115 -2.75 27.24 -6.19
CA PRO A 115 -1.39 26.78 -5.89
C PRO A 115 -1.02 26.69 -4.41
N ARG A 116 -1.47 27.66 -3.59
CA ARG A 116 -1.24 27.65 -2.13
C ARG A 116 -1.95 26.49 -1.44
N PHE A 117 -3.23 26.30 -1.74
CA PHE A 117 -4.01 25.19 -1.17
C PHE A 117 -3.45 23.85 -1.66
N THR A 118 -3.22 23.70 -2.95
CA THR A 118 -2.72 22.46 -3.55
C THR A 118 -1.34 22.09 -3.02
N SER A 119 -0.43 23.05 -2.82
CA SER A 119 0.89 22.78 -2.24
C SER A 119 0.80 22.27 -0.81
N TRP A 120 -0.02 22.90 0.03
CA TRP A 120 -0.25 22.45 1.41
C TRP A 120 -0.96 21.10 1.49
N ALA A 121 -2.02 20.93 0.70
CA ALA A 121 -2.79 19.70 0.65
C ALA A 121 -1.94 18.52 0.13
N PHE A 122 -1.15 18.74 -0.92
CA PHE A 122 -0.21 17.74 -1.44
C PHE A 122 0.85 17.39 -0.39
N PHE A 123 1.45 18.38 0.27
CA PHE A 123 2.42 18.13 1.35
C PHE A 123 1.81 17.32 2.50
N LEU A 124 0.63 17.70 2.99
CA LEU A 124 -0.04 16.98 4.07
C LEU A 124 -0.40 15.54 3.66
N LEU A 125 -0.86 15.33 2.43
CA LEU A 125 -1.20 13.99 1.94
C LEU A 125 0.04 13.11 1.77
N VAL A 126 1.13 13.64 1.21
CA VAL A 126 2.40 12.91 1.10
C VAL A 126 2.98 12.64 2.49
N LEU A 127 2.92 13.60 3.42
CA LEU A 127 3.36 13.42 4.80
C LEU A 127 2.55 12.33 5.51
N PHE A 128 1.23 12.31 5.30
CA PHE A 128 0.35 11.27 5.81
C PHE A 128 0.73 9.89 5.26
N PHE A 129 0.91 9.74 3.95
CA PHE A 129 1.36 8.46 3.37
C PHE A 129 2.76 8.08 3.86
N THR A 130 3.69 9.03 3.95
CA THR A 130 5.03 8.79 4.52
C THR A 130 4.95 8.26 5.95
N PHE A 131 4.01 8.75 6.75
CA PHE A 131 3.76 8.25 8.09
C PHE A 131 3.22 6.81 8.06
N LEU A 132 2.23 6.49 7.23
CA LEU A 132 1.69 5.14 7.11
C LEU A 132 2.73 4.13 6.60
N THR A 133 3.44 4.48 5.53
CA THR A 133 4.46 3.61 4.93
C THR A 133 5.68 3.47 5.83
N GLY A 134 6.06 4.55 6.52
CA GLY A 134 7.10 4.54 7.54
C GLY A 134 6.71 3.68 8.74
N PHE A 135 5.47 3.77 9.23
CA PHE A 135 4.97 2.92 10.31
C PHE A 135 5.08 1.44 9.93
N THR A 136 4.56 1.05 8.77
CA THR A 136 4.65 -0.33 8.30
C THR A 136 6.09 -0.81 8.20
N TYR A 137 6.97 -0.05 7.54
CA TYR A 137 8.37 -0.42 7.42
C TYR A 137 9.07 -0.53 8.78
N LEU A 138 8.78 0.37 9.72
CA LEU A 138 9.40 0.38 11.04
C LEU A 138 8.87 -0.74 11.95
N THR A 139 7.62 -1.17 11.81
CA THR A 139 7.09 -2.32 12.57
C THR A 139 7.84 -3.62 12.31
N GLY A 140 8.54 -3.75 11.17
CA GLY A 140 9.44 -4.88 10.94
C GLY A 140 10.61 -4.97 11.93
N TYR A 141 10.94 -3.89 12.65
CA TYR A 141 11.95 -3.90 13.72
C TYR A 141 11.36 -4.19 15.11
N VAL A 142 10.03 -4.35 15.22
CA VAL A 142 9.32 -4.48 16.49
C VAL A 142 8.95 -5.96 16.71
N PRO A 143 9.57 -6.66 17.68
CA PRO A 143 9.22 -8.05 17.98
C PRO A 143 7.80 -8.20 18.52
N ASP A 144 7.26 -9.42 18.46
CA ASP A 144 5.93 -9.71 19.00
C ASP A 144 5.83 -9.44 20.51
N GLY A 145 4.74 -8.80 20.93
CA GLY A 145 4.51 -8.39 22.31
C GLY A 145 5.27 -7.13 22.76
N VAL A 146 6.05 -6.51 21.88
CA VAL A 146 6.69 -5.21 22.12
C VAL A 146 5.84 -4.09 21.52
N ASN A 147 5.63 -3.01 22.26
CA ASN A 147 4.93 -1.84 21.73
C ASN A 147 5.87 -1.02 20.81
N PHE A 148 5.33 -0.44 19.73
CA PHE A 148 6.08 0.35 18.76
C PHE A 148 6.97 1.43 19.40
N PHE A 149 6.52 2.10 20.46
CA PHE A 149 7.26 3.19 21.11
C PHE A 149 8.37 2.74 22.07
N GLU A 150 8.52 1.44 22.31
CA GLU A 150 9.59 0.88 23.14
C GLU A 150 10.90 0.71 22.34
N PHE A 151 11.45 1.83 21.85
CA PHE A 151 12.61 1.85 20.95
C PHE A 151 13.86 1.09 21.46
N SER A 152 14.00 0.91 22.79
CA SER A 152 15.10 0.14 23.39
C SER A 152 14.99 -1.37 23.20
N LYS A 153 13.79 -1.88 22.92
CA LYS A 153 13.50 -3.30 22.68
C LYS A 153 13.41 -3.63 21.18
N TRP A 154 13.65 -2.66 20.31
CA TRP A 154 13.68 -2.89 18.86
C TRP A 154 14.82 -3.83 18.48
N GLY A 155 14.49 -4.76 17.59
CA GLY A 155 15.38 -5.82 17.14
C GLY A 155 15.98 -5.53 15.76
N PRO A 156 16.58 -6.57 15.13
CA PRO A 156 16.87 -6.51 13.70
C PRO A 156 15.56 -6.44 12.90
N TYR A 157 15.66 -5.99 11.65
CA TYR A 157 14.51 -6.00 10.75
C TYR A 157 14.15 -7.44 10.38
N VAL A 158 12.90 -7.82 10.63
CA VAL A 158 12.30 -9.09 10.23
C VAL A 158 10.98 -8.81 9.52
N GLU A 159 10.84 -9.32 8.30
CA GLU A 159 9.67 -9.06 7.46
C GLU A 159 8.37 -9.58 8.08
N THR A 160 8.41 -10.73 8.74
CA THR A 160 7.23 -11.34 9.40
C THR A 160 6.70 -10.54 10.58
N ASN A 161 7.48 -9.61 11.15
CA ASN A 161 7.05 -8.75 12.25
C ASN A 161 6.15 -7.60 11.78
N MET A 162 6.10 -7.34 10.47
CA MET A 162 5.31 -6.24 9.91
C MET A 162 3.81 -6.47 10.19
N LYS A 163 3.18 -5.48 10.82
CA LYS A 163 1.78 -5.56 11.23
C LYS A 163 0.80 -5.32 10.08
N VAL A 164 1.27 -4.68 9.01
CA VAL A 164 0.52 -4.48 7.76
C VAL A 164 1.43 -4.91 6.60
N THR A 165 0.93 -5.75 5.69
CA THR A 165 1.80 -6.41 4.68
C THR A 165 2.14 -5.51 3.48
N ASP A 166 1.28 -4.54 3.16
CA ASP A 166 1.52 -3.57 2.10
C ASP A 166 0.75 -2.27 2.39
N CYS A 167 1.23 -1.16 1.82
CA CYS A 167 0.70 0.17 2.12
C CYS A 167 -0.50 0.59 1.27
N GLY A 168 -0.97 -0.26 0.34
CA GLY A 168 -2.10 0.05 -0.54
C GLY A 168 -1.89 1.26 -1.50
N CYS A 169 -0.66 1.77 -1.66
CA CYS A 169 -0.42 3.00 -2.44
C CYS A 169 -0.83 2.92 -3.91
N PHE A 170 -0.89 1.74 -4.52
CA PHE A 170 -1.37 1.54 -5.89
C PHE A 170 -2.52 0.53 -5.95
N GLY A 171 -3.18 0.26 -4.81
CA GLY A 171 -4.17 -0.82 -4.70
C GLY A 171 -3.60 -2.18 -5.12
N ASP A 172 -4.47 -3.06 -5.60
CA ASP A 172 -4.09 -4.39 -6.09
C ASP A 172 -3.35 -4.38 -7.44
N PHE A 173 -3.25 -3.23 -8.11
CA PHE A 173 -2.50 -3.12 -9.36
C PHE A 173 -1.00 -3.35 -9.17
N LEU A 174 -0.44 -2.84 -8.06
CA LEU A 174 0.98 -2.99 -7.74
C LEU A 174 1.19 -2.95 -6.22
N LYS A 175 1.39 -4.13 -5.62
CA LYS A 175 1.82 -4.26 -4.23
C LYS A 175 3.30 -3.93 -4.14
N LEU A 176 3.64 -2.97 -3.29
CA LEU A 176 5.01 -2.54 -3.05
C LEU A 176 5.45 -3.04 -1.70
N GLU A 177 6.68 -3.54 -1.63
CA GLU A 177 7.37 -3.75 -0.36
C GLU A 177 7.33 -2.46 0.48
N PRO A 178 7.06 -2.55 1.79
CA PRO A 178 6.93 -1.37 2.65
C PRO A 178 8.16 -0.45 2.61
N ARG A 179 9.37 -1.01 2.52
CA ARG A 179 10.61 -0.23 2.40
C ARG A 179 10.64 0.60 1.11
N VAL A 180 10.25 0.01 -0.01
CA VAL A 180 10.20 0.68 -1.32
C VAL A 180 9.13 1.77 -1.30
N SER A 181 7.96 1.47 -0.73
CA SER A 181 6.86 2.44 -0.60
C SER A 181 7.26 3.64 0.26
N PHE A 182 7.90 3.41 1.41
CA PHE A 182 8.41 4.46 2.28
C PHE A 182 9.45 5.34 1.60
N MET A 183 10.41 4.74 0.89
CA MET A 183 11.43 5.50 0.15
C MET A 183 10.81 6.36 -0.95
N LYS A 184 9.80 5.82 -1.67
CA LYS A 184 9.06 6.56 -2.70
C LYS A 184 8.36 7.79 -2.10
N ASP A 185 7.70 7.66 -0.94
CA ASP A 185 7.04 8.80 -0.29
C ASP A 185 8.05 9.83 0.24
N LEU A 186 9.19 9.39 0.78
CA LEU A 186 10.29 10.29 1.19
C LEU A 186 10.86 11.08 0.01
N VAL A 187 10.99 10.45 -1.16
CA VAL A 187 11.38 11.16 -2.39
C VAL A 187 10.31 12.17 -2.81
N LEU A 188 9.02 11.84 -2.67
CA LEU A 188 7.90 12.75 -2.97
C LEU A 188 7.77 13.91 -1.97
N LEU A 189 8.29 13.78 -0.76
CA LEU A 189 8.37 14.91 0.18
C LEU A 189 9.26 16.05 -0.35
N VAL A 190 10.28 15.74 -1.15
CA VAL A 190 11.16 16.76 -1.75
C VAL A 190 10.38 17.73 -2.65
N PRO A 191 9.68 17.29 -3.71
CA PRO A 191 8.85 18.20 -4.50
C PRO A 191 7.69 18.79 -3.68
N ALA A 192 7.15 18.08 -2.69
CA ALA A 192 6.12 18.63 -1.81
C ALA A 192 6.59 19.88 -1.05
N VAL A 193 7.79 19.83 -0.47
CA VAL A 193 8.40 20.99 0.20
C VAL A 193 8.75 22.09 -0.83
N LEU A 194 9.24 21.73 -2.02
CA LEU A 194 9.52 22.72 -3.07
C LEU A 194 8.24 23.45 -3.52
N PHE A 195 7.10 22.78 -3.58
CA PHE A 195 5.82 23.42 -3.90
C PHE A 195 5.39 24.43 -2.83
N LEU A 196 5.63 24.13 -1.55
CA LEU A 196 5.40 25.08 -0.44
C LEU A 196 6.30 26.32 -0.53
N LEU A 197 7.60 26.13 -0.82
CA LEU A 197 8.57 27.23 -0.82
C LEU A 197 8.49 28.10 -2.09
N PHE A 198 8.14 27.49 -3.23
CA PHE A 198 8.17 28.14 -4.54
C PHE A 198 6.80 28.17 -5.22
N THR A 199 5.71 28.28 -4.44
CA THR A 199 4.33 28.29 -4.94
C THR A 199 4.12 29.33 -6.05
N ASP A 200 4.78 30.49 -5.99
CA ASP A 200 4.63 31.54 -7.00
C ASP A 200 5.19 31.17 -8.38
N ARG A 201 6.07 30.17 -8.45
CA ARG A 201 6.70 29.66 -9.68
C ARG A 201 5.91 28.55 -10.35
N MET A 202 4.78 28.13 -9.78
CA MET A 202 3.89 27.13 -10.36
C MET A 202 3.20 27.66 -11.61
N HIS A 203 3.02 26.79 -12.60
CA HIS A 203 2.23 27.11 -13.80
C HIS A 203 0.76 27.13 -13.45
N GLN A 204 -0.05 27.82 -14.24
CA GLN A 204 -1.51 27.82 -14.10
C GLN A 204 -2.12 27.88 -15.49
N PHE A 205 -2.96 26.90 -15.80
CA PHE A 205 -3.72 26.88 -17.05
C PHE A 205 -5.16 27.34 -16.82
N PHE A 206 -5.80 27.75 -17.91
CA PHE A 206 -7.21 28.15 -17.92
C PHE A 206 -7.55 29.34 -17.01
N THR A 207 -8.82 29.74 -17.01
CA THR A 207 -9.34 30.70 -16.03
C THR A 207 -9.62 30.03 -14.69
N ALA A 208 -9.69 30.81 -13.60
CA ALA A 208 -9.97 30.27 -12.27
C ALA A 208 -11.29 29.46 -12.23
N ARG A 209 -12.35 29.96 -12.90
CA ARG A 209 -13.65 29.26 -12.98
C ARG A 209 -13.54 27.93 -13.70
N GLN A 210 -12.81 27.87 -14.82
CA GLN A 210 -12.59 26.63 -15.56
C GLN A 210 -11.81 25.61 -14.74
N ARG A 211 -10.77 26.02 -14.02
CA ARG A 211 -10.03 25.13 -13.12
C ARG A 211 -10.93 24.54 -12.03
N SER A 212 -11.75 25.36 -11.38
CA SER A 212 -12.70 24.88 -10.37
C SER A 212 -13.71 23.87 -10.94
N LEU A 213 -14.23 24.14 -12.15
CA LEU A 213 -15.17 23.24 -12.82
C LEU A 213 -14.52 21.91 -13.21
N ILE A 214 -13.28 21.94 -13.71
CA ILE A 214 -12.54 20.71 -14.05
C ILE A 214 -12.29 19.88 -12.80
N VAL A 215 -11.78 20.50 -11.73
CA VAL A 215 -11.49 19.78 -10.47
C VAL A 215 -12.77 19.21 -9.87
N GLY A 216 -13.82 20.03 -9.71
CA GLY A 216 -15.10 19.57 -9.16
C GLY A 216 -15.76 18.50 -10.04
N GLY A 217 -15.73 18.67 -11.36
CA GLY A 217 -16.27 17.71 -12.31
C GLY A 217 -15.55 16.36 -12.26
N VAL A 218 -14.21 16.37 -12.23
CA VAL A 218 -13.42 15.14 -12.07
C VAL A 218 -13.69 14.49 -10.71
N SER A 219 -13.73 15.25 -9.62
CA SER A 219 -14.00 14.70 -8.29
C SER A 219 -15.37 14.00 -8.23
N VAL A 220 -16.42 14.62 -8.77
CA VAL A 220 -17.76 14.01 -8.83
C VAL A 220 -17.76 12.78 -9.74
N ALA A 221 -17.13 12.86 -10.91
CA ALA A 221 -17.05 11.74 -11.84
C ALA A 221 -16.32 10.53 -11.22
N MET A 222 -15.20 10.75 -10.52
CA MET A 222 -14.45 9.69 -9.85
C MET A 222 -15.20 9.12 -8.65
N LEU A 223 -15.96 9.95 -7.93
CA LEU A 223 -16.82 9.47 -6.83
C LEU A 223 -17.92 8.55 -7.37
N VAL A 224 -18.60 8.94 -8.45
CA VAL A 224 -19.62 8.10 -9.10
C VAL A 224 -19.00 6.83 -9.67
N TYR A 225 -17.83 6.93 -10.28
CA TYR A 225 -17.12 5.77 -10.83
C TYR A 225 -16.72 4.77 -9.74
N GLY A 226 -16.13 5.23 -8.63
CA GLY A 226 -15.80 4.37 -7.49
C GLY A 226 -17.04 3.75 -6.85
N TRP A 227 -18.14 4.49 -6.75
CA TRP A 227 -19.42 3.95 -6.28
C TRP A 227 -19.97 2.87 -7.22
N SER A 228 -19.87 3.08 -8.53
CA SER A 228 -20.30 2.11 -9.54
C SER A 228 -19.56 0.78 -9.40
N ASN A 229 -18.22 0.83 -9.29
CA ASN A 229 -17.34 -0.34 -9.26
C ASN A 229 -17.46 -1.21 -7.98
N TYR A 230 -18.07 -0.67 -6.93
CA TYR A 230 -18.29 -1.37 -5.67
C TYR A 230 -19.76 -1.78 -5.47
N VAL A 231 -20.70 -0.89 -5.78
CA VAL A 231 -22.13 -1.07 -5.42
C VAL A 231 -22.98 -1.59 -6.57
N TRP A 232 -22.68 -1.18 -7.81
CA TRP A 232 -23.58 -1.44 -8.95
C TRP A 232 -23.06 -2.52 -9.88
N ASP A 233 -21.77 -2.55 -10.15
CA ASP A 233 -21.15 -3.50 -11.05
C ASP A 233 -19.71 -3.80 -10.62
N ILE A 234 -19.11 -4.82 -11.21
CA ILE A 234 -17.68 -5.10 -11.05
C ILE A 234 -16.85 -4.14 -11.91
N PRO A 235 -15.58 -3.88 -11.54
CA PRO A 235 -14.73 -3.00 -12.33
C PRO A 235 -14.43 -3.60 -13.71
N ASP A 236 -14.47 -2.76 -14.76
CA ASP A 236 -14.14 -3.19 -16.15
C ASP A 236 -12.72 -3.78 -16.26
N ILE A 237 -11.78 -3.22 -15.48
CA ILE A 237 -10.41 -3.68 -15.38
C ILE A 237 -10.20 -4.16 -13.95
N ASP A 238 -10.26 -5.47 -13.75
CA ASP A 238 -10.15 -6.06 -12.42
C ASP A 238 -8.71 -6.51 -12.11
N PHE A 239 -8.12 -5.91 -11.08
CA PHE A 239 -6.79 -6.27 -10.58
C PHE A 239 -6.84 -7.26 -9.40
N ARG A 240 -8.04 -7.58 -8.89
CA ARG A 240 -8.20 -8.43 -7.73
C ARG A 240 -7.83 -9.89 -8.06
N PRO A 241 -7.40 -10.68 -7.06
CA PRO A 241 -7.11 -12.11 -7.26
C PRO A 241 -8.31 -12.89 -7.81
N PHE A 242 -9.53 -12.62 -7.32
CA PHE A 242 -10.77 -13.32 -7.68
C PHE A 242 -11.49 -12.74 -8.91
N LYS A 243 -10.76 -12.14 -9.86
CA LYS A 243 -11.35 -11.60 -11.08
C LYS A 243 -12.01 -12.68 -11.94
N VAL A 244 -12.99 -12.27 -12.75
CA VAL A 244 -13.72 -13.17 -13.67
C VAL A 244 -12.76 -13.92 -14.59
N GLY A 245 -12.95 -15.24 -14.69
CA GLY A 245 -12.15 -16.13 -15.53
C GLY A 245 -10.97 -16.81 -14.84
N VAL A 246 -10.72 -16.53 -13.56
CA VAL A 246 -9.70 -17.24 -12.77
C VAL A 246 -10.27 -18.56 -12.22
N ASN A 247 -9.56 -19.66 -12.46
CA ASN A 247 -9.84 -20.94 -11.80
C ASN A 247 -9.23 -20.95 -10.40
N VAL A 248 -10.07 -20.76 -9.38
CA VAL A 248 -9.65 -20.68 -7.97
C VAL A 248 -9.00 -21.98 -7.50
N ALA A 249 -9.53 -23.14 -7.91
CA ALA A 249 -9.03 -24.45 -7.48
C ALA A 249 -7.60 -24.72 -7.98
N GLU A 250 -7.38 -24.52 -9.29
CA GLU A 250 -6.06 -24.68 -9.91
C GLU A 250 -5.06 -23.67 -9.35
N ARG A 251 -5.48 -22.43 -9.18
CA ARG A 251 -4.61 -21.36 -8.68
C ARG A 251 -4.22 -21.56 -7.21
N LYS A 252 -5.15 -22.03 -6.38
CA LYS A 252 -4.89 -22.40 -4.97
C LYS A 252 -3.90 -23.56 -4.89
N ALA A 253 -4.10 -24.62 -5.67
CA ALA A 253 -3.19 -25.76 -5.69
C ALA A 253 -1.76 -25.37 -6.10
N LEU A 254 -1.61 -24.51 -7.12
CA LEU A 254 -0.30 -24.00 -7.55
C LEU A 254 0.40 -23.15 -6.49
N GLU A 255 -0.36 -22.33 -5.76
CA GLU A 255 0.19 -21.50 -4.67
C GLU A 255 0.57 -22.34 -3.45
N GLU A 256 -0.23 -23.34 -3.09
CA GLU A 256 0.07 -24.28 -2.01
C GLU A 256 1.29 -25.15 -2.34
N GLU A 257 1.42 -25.62 -3.58
CA GLU A 257 2.61 -26.35 -4.04
C GLU A 257 3.85 -25.45 -3.99
N ALA A 258 3.73 -24.20 -4.43
CA ALA A 258 4.83 -23.23 -4.34
C ALA A 258 5.22 -22.91 -2.90
N ALA A 259 4.24 -22.84 -1.98
CA ALA A 259 4.49 -22.64 -0.55
C ALA A 259 5.12 -23.88 0.11
N GLY A 260 4.71 -25.08 -0.29
CA GLY A 260 5.29 -26.34 0.18
C GLY A 260 6.73 -26.58 -0.31
N ASN A 261 7.10 -25.99 -1.44
CA ASN A 261 8.45 -26.03 -2.00
C ASN A 261 9.39 -24.94 -1.45
N ILE A 262 8.96 -24.17 -0.44
CA ILE A 262 9.82 -23.21 0.24
C ILE A 262 10.85 -23.99 1.08
N GLU A 263 12.12 -23.94 0.66
CA GLU A 263 13.21 -24.56 1.40
C GLU A 263 13.83 -23.56 2.39
N ILE A 264 14.10 -24.03 3.61
CA ILE A 264 14.87 -23.26 4.59
C ILE A 264 16.35 -23.39 4.21
N ILE A 265 16.98 -22.29 3.81
CA ILE A 265 18.38 -22.27 3.33
C ILE A 265 19.34 -22.09 4.51
N ALA A 266 18.96 -21.28 5.49
CA ALA A 266 19.78 -20.94 6.64
C ALA A 266 18.95 -20.53 7.86
N TYR A 267 19.53 -20.66 9.05
CA TYR A 267 19.08 -20.03 10.27
C TYR A 267 19.99 -18.84 10.59
N ARG A 268 19.41 -17.68 10.83
CA ARG A 268 20.13 -16.57 11.44
C ARG A 268 19.95 -16.67 12.96
N ALA A 269 21.02 -17.02 13.67
CA ALA A 269 21.04 -17.17 15.11
C ALA A 269 21.62 -15.89 15.75
N ARG A 270 20.87 -15.26 16.66
CA ARG A 270 21.33 -14.14 17.47
C ARG A 270 21.48 -14.54 18.92
N ASN A 271 22.64 -14.35 19.51
CA ASN A 271 22.85 -14.57 20.93
C ASN A 271 22.20 -13.42 21.74
N LYS A 272 21.32 -13.76 22.68
CA LYS A 272 20.57 -12.78 23.49
C LYS A 272 21.45 -12.01 24.48
N GLN A 273 22.65 -12.50 24.81
CA GLN A 273 23.55 -11.88 25.78
C GLN A 273 24.66 -11.07 25.12
N THR A 274 25.23 -11.54 24.01
CA THR A 274 26.36 -10.88 23.33
C THR A 274 25.94 -10.02 22.15
N GLY A 275 24.72 -10.21 21.61
CA GLY A 275 24.24 -9.55 20.40
C GLY A 275 24.93 -10.04 19.11
N GLU A 276 25.74 -11.09 19.20
CA GLU A 276 26.41 -11.71 18.05
C GLU A 276 25.38 -12.39 17.14
N VAL A 277 25.44 -12.10 15.84
CA VAL A 277 24.54 -12.63 14.82
C VAL A 277 25.36 -13.54 13.91
N VAL A 278 24.97 -14.81 13.83
CA VAL A 278 25.61 -15.83 13.00
C VAL A 278 24.59 -16.39 12.03
N GLU A 279 24.93 -16.41 10.73
CA GLU A 279 24.14 -17.11 9.72
C GLU A 279 24.65 -18.54 9.57
N ILE A 280 23.80 -19.51 9.84
CA ILE A 280 24.11 -20.93 9.88
C ILE A 280 23.32 -21.61 8.76
N PRO A 281 23.97 -22.18 7.74
CA PRO A 281 23.26 -22.96 6.71
C PRO A 281 22.38 -24.05 7.33
N PHE A 282 21.22 -24.34 6.72
CA PHE A 282 20.21 -25.25 7.28
C PHE A 282 20.78 -26.63 7.63
N GLU A 283 21.63 -27.19 6.77
CA GLU A 283 22.31 -28.47 7.02
C GLU A 283 23.24 -28.42 8.24
N GLN A 284 23.94 -27.30 8.43
CA GLN A 284 24.84 -27.11 9.55
C GLN A 284 24.07 -26.89 10.86
N TYR A 285 22.93 -26.18 10.80
CA TYR A 285 22.04 -26.03 11.95
C TYR A 285 21.45 -27.37 12.39
N LEU A 286 21.02 -28.24 11.46
CA LEU A 286 20.55 -29.60 11.78
C LEU A 286 21.61 -30.43 12.53
N ALA A 287 22.89 -30.28 12.18
CA ALA A 287 23.99 -30.97 12.85
C ALA A 287 24.35 -30.37 14.22
N GLU A 288 24.21 -29.05 14.39
CA GLU A 288 24.70 -28.30 15.55
C GLU A 288 23.59 -27.66 16.39
N TYR A 289 22.31 -28.02 16.19
CA TYR A 289 21.16 -27.35 16.83
C TYR A 289 21.25 -27.26 18.36
N LYS A 290 21.97 -28.20 19.00
CA LYS A 290 22.22 -28.22 20.46
C LYS A 290 23.10 -27.06 20.94
N ASN A 291 23.90 -26.46 20.07
CA ASN A 291 24.75 -25.30 20.37
C ASN A 291 23.95 -23.98 20.39
N TYR A 292 22.69 -24.01 19.92
CA TYR A 292 21.81 -22.85 19.81
C TYR A 292 20.49 -23.08 20.56
N PRO A 293 20.51 -23.24 21.90
CA PRO A 293 19.28 -23.40 22.68
C PRO A 293 18.40 -22.14 22.59
N LYS A 294 17.07 -22.33 22.44
CA LYS A 294 16.08 -21.25 22.28
C LYS A 294 16.05 -20.27 23.46
N GLU A 295 16.51 -20.70 24.62
CA GLU A 295 16.63 -19.85 25.80
C GLU A 295 17.68 -18.74 25.60
N GLU A 296 18.81 -19.06 24.95
CA GLU A 296 19.98 -18.18 24.78
C GLU A 296 20.08 -17.55 23.40
N TRP A 297 19.49 -18.19 22.38
CA TRP A 297 19.55 -17.78 20.99
C TRP A 297 18.16 -17.48 20.43
N ASP A 298 18.06 -16.39 19.70
CA ASP A 298 16.92 -16.09 18.84
C ASP A 298 17.23 -16.62 17.44
N LEU A 299 16.34 -17.46 16.88
CA LEU A 299 16.59 -18.23 15.67
C LEU A 299 15.59 -17.83 14.60
N GLU A 300 16.06 -17.12 13.57
CA GLU A 300 15.27 -16.72 12.42
C GLU A 300 15.50 -17.69 11.27
N GLN A 301 14.44 -18.11 10.57
CA GLN A 301 14.55 -18.94 9.38
C GLN A 301 14.67 -18.05 8.14
N ILE A 302 15.69 -18.30 7.33
CA ILE A 302 15.84 -17.70 6.00
C ILE A 302 15.33 -18.73 5.00
N THR A 303 14.16 -18.43 4.44
CA THR A 303 13.49 -19.24 3.43
C THR A 303 13.71 -18.70 2.02
N THR A 304 13.62 -19.57 1.00
CA THR A 304 13.52 -19.13 -0.39
C THR A 304 12.23 -18.35 -0.64
N GLU A 305 12.26 -17.37 -1.56
CA GLU A 305 11.02 -16.82 -2.10
C GLU A 305 10.25 -17.93 -2.85
N PRO A 306 8.92 -18.01 -2.70
CA PRO A 306 8.14 -19.03 -3.39
C PRO A 306 8.19 -18.79 -4.91
N ALA A 307 8.22 -19.88 -5.69
CA ALA A 307 8.21 -19.80 -7.15
C ALA A 307 6.94 -19.12 -7.71
N VAL A 308 5.89 -19.07 -6.90
CA VAL A 308 4.63 -18.42 -7.20
C VAL A 308 4.21 -17.58 -5.99
N GLU A 309 3.91 -16.30 -6.21
CA GLU A 309 3.45 -15.40 -5.14
C GLU A 309 2.14 -15.91 -4.51
N HIS A 310 2.11 -15.91 -3.18
CA HIS A 310 0.93 -16.21 -2.39
C HIS A 310 -0.11 -15.08 -2.54
N THR A 311 -1.32 -15.41 -2.98
CA THR A 311 -2.40 -14.45 -3.16
C THR A 311 -3.57 -14.72 -2.21
N LYS A 312 -4.60 -13.87 -2.24
CA LYS A 312 -5.82 -14.09 -1.45
C LYS A 312 -6.60 -15.34 -1.84
N ILE A 313 -6.25 -15.99 -2.95
CA ILE A 313 -6.85 -17.27 -3.36
C ILE A 313 -6.39 -18.41 -2.45
N SER A 314 -5.14 -18.39 -1.98
CA SER A 314 -4.65 -19.38 -1.00
C SER A 314 -5.41 -19.30 0.33
N ASP A 315 -5.75 -18.08 0.76
CA ASP A 315 -6.56 -17.81 1.95
C ASP A 315 -8.06 -18.17 1.78
N PHE A 316 -8.50 -18.65 0.62
CA PHE A 316 -9.90 -18.96 0.39
C PHE A 316 -10.34 -20.16 1.22
N GLU A 317 -11.25 -19.90 2.16
CA GLU A 317 -11.86 -20.91 3.03
C GLU A 317 -13.37 -20.68 3.13
N VAL A 318 -14.15 -21.76 3.09
CA VAL A 318 -15.59 -21.78 3.30
C VAL A 318 -15.91 -22.84 4.33
N SER A 319 -16.41 -22.41 5.49
CA SER A 319 -16.85 -23.31 6.54
C SER A 319 -18.39 -23.41 6.58
N ASN A 320 -18.92 -24.56 6.96
CA ASN A 320 -20.36 -24.76 7.16
C ASN A 320 -20.83 -24.21 8.53
N LEU A 321 -22.13 -24.30 8.83
CA LEU A 321 -22.70 -23.87 10.13
C LEU A 321 -22.16 -24.65 11.34
N ALA A 322 -21.57 -25.83 11.13
CA ALA A 322 -20.91 -26.62 12.16
C ALA A 322 -19.42 -26.26 12.33
N GLY A 323 -18.89 -25.33 11.52
CA GLY A 323 -17.49 -24.92 11.53
C GLY A 323 -16.56 -25.89 10.78
N GLU A 324 -17.09 -26.82 10.00
CA GLU A 324 -16.29 -27.73 9.18
C GLU A 324 -15.93 -27.05 7.85
N ASP A 325 -14.65 -27.14 7.46
CA ASP A 325 -14.17 -26.67 6.16
C ASP A 325 -14.76 -27.52 5.02
N VAL A 326 -15.49 -26.86 4.12
CA VAL A 326 -16.11 -27.45 2.93
C VAL A 326 -15.52 -26.89 1.63
N THR A 327 -14.39 -26.19 1.71
CA THR A 327 -13.75 -25.50 0.58
C THR A 327 -13.44 -26.44 -0.57
N GLU A 328 -12.79 -27.58 -0.28
CA GLU A 328 -12.43 -28.56 -1.31
C GLU A 328 -13.66 -29.11 -2.02
N HIS A 329 -14.75 -29.33 -1.29
CA HIS A 329 -16.01 -29.81 -1.86
C HIS A 329 -16.63 -28.80 -2.83
N ILE A 330 -16.51 -27.50 -2.54
CA ILE A 330 -16.98 -26.42 -3.42
C ILE A 330 -16.07 -26.29 -4.64
N LEU A 331 -14.74 -26.33 -4.44
CA LEU A 331 -13.77 -26.13 -5.52
C LEU A 331 -13.72 -27.29 -6.52
N THR A 332 -14.02 -28.51 -6.08
CA THR A 332 -13.97 -29.72 -6.91
C THR A 332 -15.30 -30.05 -7.59
N ASN A 333 -16.39 -29.41 -7.19
CA ASN A 333 -17.70 -29.68 -7.77
C ASN A 333 -17.81 -29.06 -9.18
N PRO A 334 -18.11 -29.85 -10.22
CA PRO A 334 -18.19 -29.36 -11.59
C PRO A 334 -19.47 -28.55 -11.88
N ASN A 335 -20.43 -28.49 -10.96
CA ASN A 335 -21.69 -27.77 -11.14
C ASN A 335 -21.61 -26.33 -10.62
N TYR A 336 -22.56 -25.49 -11.04
CA TYR A 336 -22.65 -24.11 -10.57
C TYR A 336 -23.04 -24.04 -9.10
N HIS A 337 -22.31 -23.22 -8.35
CA HIS A 337 -22.66 -22.82 -6.99
C HIS A 337 -23.29 -21.42 -7.01
N PHE A 338 -24.43 -21.28 -6.34
CA PHE A 338 -25.05 -19.99 -6.07
C PHE A 338 -24.86 -19.67 -4.59
N MET A 339 -24.06 -18.64 -4.29
CA MET A 339 -23.77 -18.20 -2.94
C MET A 339 -24.53 -16.91 -2.66
N VAL A 340 -25.29 -16.89 -1.56
CA VAL A 340 -25.97 -15.69 -1.07
C VAL A 340 -25.25 -15.25 0.19
N VAL A 341 -24.60 -14.09 0.11
CA VAL A 341 -23.98 -13.43 1.26
C VAL A 341 -25.01 -12.44 1.80
N ALA A 342 -25.45 -12.65 3.04
CA ALA A 342 -26.54 -11.90 3.68
C ALA A 342 -26.03 -11.10 4.88
#